data_AF-A0A2E3Y1D4-F1
#
_entry.id   AF-A0A2E3Y1D4-F1
#
_cell.length_a   1.000
_cell.length_b   1.000
_cell.length_c   1.000
_cell.angle_alpha   90.00
_cell.angle_beta   90.00
_cell.angle_gamma   90.00
#
_symmetry.space_group_name_H-M   'P 1'
#
loop_
_entity.id
_entity.type
_entity.pdbx_description
1 polymer ?
#
loop_
_entity_poly.entity_id
_entity_poly.type
_entity_poly.pdbx_seq_one_letter_code
_entity_poly.pdbx_strand_id
1 'polypeptide(L)'
;MKSTLTQVLVFLTIFPFAQNVPIDFELGGNGLNWTWTTFENDTNPPLEIVENPDPSGINASPRVAKFTALQLGQPWAGCESMHGSDIGSFSFNNSNCTVSIMIWKSVISDVGIKFVDATNAAQPEIKIANTLVNQWEEIIFDFSSRIGVYPITKDQIVIFPDFDLGGRTQDNVIYFDNVYGTSTSTEDGDDYKSELIVSPNPVKDLLNISVTNFSGDLDIQIFDLAGILVASSKKNKINIESFAKGIYLVKVVYGKITNVVKIIKA
;
A
#
# COMPACT_ATOMS: atom_id res chain seq x y z
N MET A 1 -32.37 36.62 31.62
CA MET A 1 -32.33 35.40 30.78
C MET A 1 -30.93 35.26 30.23
N LYS A 2 -30.17 34.23 30.63
CA LYS A 2 -28.84 33.95 30.08
C LYS A 2 -29.03 33.00 28.90
N SER A 3 -28.79 33.45 27.67
CA SER A 3 -28.82 32.57 26.51
C SER A 3 -27.48 31.83 26.42
N THR A 4 -27.50 30.53 26.68
CA THR A 4 -26.39 29.63 26.35
C THR A 4 -26.40 29.37 24.85
N LEU A 5 -25.36 29.84 24.17
CA LEU A 5 -25.11 29.58 22.75
C LEU A 5 -24.39 28.23 22.65
N THR A 6 -25.08 27.19 22.20
CA THR A 6 -24.48 25.87 21.96
C THR A 6 -23.80 25.88 20.58
N GLN A 7 -22.47 25.87 20.53
CA GLN A 7 -21.73 25.66 19.29
C GLN A 7 -21.71 24.17 18.95
N VAL A 8 -22.33 23.80 17.82
CA VAL A 8 -22.21 22.47 17.22
C VAL A 8 -20.96 22.48 16.35
N LEU A 9 -19.95 21.72 16.76
CA LEU A 9 -18.73 21.51 15.98
C LEU A 9 -18.98 20.39 14.96
N VAL A 10 -19.14 20.74 13.68
CA VAL A 10 -19.26 19.76 12.59
C VAL A 10 -17.85 19.33 12.18
N PHE A 11 -17.47 18.10 12.50
CA PHE A 11 -16.27 17.49 11.94
C PHE A 11 -16.57 17.06 10.50
N LEU A 12 -16.03 17.81 9.52
CA LEU A 12 -16.04 17.42 8.12
C LEU A 12 -14.88 16.43 7.90
N THR A 13 -15.17 15.14 7.87
CA THR A 13 -14.21 14.10 7.49
C THR A 13 -13.99 14.15 5.98
N ILE A 14 -12.85 14.68 5.55
CA ILE A 14 -12.39 14.61 4.16
C ILE A 14 -11.71 13.25 4.00
N PHE A 15 -12.33 12.31 3.29
CA PHE A 15 -11.65 11.08 2.88
C PHE A 15 -10.67 11.43 1.76
N PRO A 16 -9.37 11.17 1.90
CA PRO A 16 -8.44 11.32 0.79
C PRO A 16 -8.76 10.27 -0.28
N PHE A 17 -8.90 10.70 -1.53
CA PHE A 17 -8.95 9.80 -2.69
C PHE A 17 -7.55 9.24 -2.94
N ALA A 18 -7.35 7.98 -2.60
CA ALA A 18 -6.10 7.28 -2.83
C ALA A 18 -6.40 5.81 -3.16
N GLN A 19 -5.49 5.20 -3.90
CA GLN A 19 -5.51 3.78 -4.16
C GLN A 19 -4.95 3.01 -2.97
N ASN A 20 -5.54 1.87 -2.64
CA ASN A 20 -5.06 0.94 -1.63
C ASN A 20 -4.01 0.02 -2.26
N VAL A 21 -2.74 0.41 -2.17
CA VAL A 21 -1.60 -0.29 -2.79
C VAL A 21 -0.39 -0.31 -1.84
N PRO A 22 0.57 -1.23 -2.04
CA PRO A 22 0.59 -2.33 -3.03
C PRO A 22 -0.46 -3.40 -2.75
N ILE A 23 -0.87 -4.15 -3.77
CA ILE A 23 -1.71 -5.36 -3.62
C ILE A 23 -0.75 -6.53 -3.50
N ASP A 24 -0.60 -7.04 -2.28
CA ASP A 24 0.42 -8.03 -1.90
C ASP A 24 -0.15 -9.33 -1.33
N PHE A 25 -1.47 -9.42 -1.13
CA PHE A 25 -2.15 -10.63 -0.65
C PHE A 25 -1.68 -11.16 0.71
N GLU A 26 -0.98 -10.30 1.47
CA GLU A 26 -0.43 -10.65 2.78
C GLU A 26 -1.41 -10.39 3.93
N LEU A 27 -1.12 -11.01 5.08
CA LEU A 27 -1.89 -10.79 6.31
C LEU A 27 -1.82 -9.32 6.73
N GLY A 28 -2.98 -8.67 6.83
CA GLY A 28 -3.07 -7.23 7.13
C GLY A 28 -2.76 -6.32 5.95
N GLY A 29 -2.37 -6.88 4.79
CA GLY A 29 -2.11 -6.15 3.55
C GLY A 29 -3.35 -6.01 2.66
N ASN A 30 -3.12 -5.46 1.45
CA ASN A 30 -4.19 -5.27 0.48
C ASN A 30 -4.36 -6.51 -0.41
N GLY A 31 -5.57 -6.76 -0.90
CA GLY A 31 -5.85 -7.87 -1.80
C GLY A 31 -6.24 -9.17 -1.10
N LEU A 32 -5.69 -9.47 0.09
CA LEU A 32 -5.99 -10.74 0.80
C LEU A 32 -7.48 -10.87 1.15
N ASN A 33 -8.05 -9.81 1.74
CA ASN A 33 -9.44 -9.79 2.21
C ASN A 33 -10.37 -8.98 1.27
N TRP A 34 -9.91 -8.71 0.06
CA TRP A 34 -10.71 -8.04 -0.97
C TRP A 34 -11.69 -9.00 -1.62
N THR A 35 -12.72 -8.44 -2.26
CA THR A 35 -13.68 -9.24 -3.03
C THR A 35 -13.19 -9.36 -4.46
N TRP A 36 -12.62 -10.52 -4.80
CA TRP A 36 -12.21 -10.84 -6.16
C TRP A 36 -13.31 -11.61 -6.89
N THR A 37 -13.84 -11.03 -7.97
CA THR A 37 -14.80 -11.69 -8.84
C THR A 37 -14.10 -12.22 -10.08
N THR A 38 -14.12 -13.54 -10.30
CA THR A 38 -13.67 -14.15 -11.56
C THR A 38 -14.75 -14.02 -12.62
N PHE A 39 -14.37 -13.74 -13.86
CA PHE A 39 -15.29 -13.62 -14.98
C PHE A 39 -14.77 -14.34 -16.23
N GLU A 40 -15.72 -14.69 -17.11
CA GLU A 40 -15.49 -15.27 -18.45
C GLU A 40 -14.61 -16.52 -18.46
N ASN A 41 -14.42 -17.19 -17.32
CA ASN A 41 -13.54 -18.32 -17.15
C ASN A 41 -14.34 -19.64 -17.04
N ASP A 42 -15.28 -19.84 -17.96
CA ASP A 42 -16.22 -20.98 -17.98
C ASP A 42 -17.01 -21.10 -16.66
N THR A 43 -16.65 -22.03 -15.76
CA THR A 43 -17.31 -22.17 -14.44
C THR A 43 -17.00 -21.04 -13.47
N ASN A 44 -16.12 -20.10 -13.84
CA ASN A 44 -15.64 -18.99 -13.01
C ASN A 44 -15.13 -19.43 -11.64
N PRO A 45 -14.10 -20.32 -11.58
CA PRO A 45 -13.49 -20.67 -10.30
C PRO A 45 -13.00 -19.40 -9.60
N PRO A 46 -13.20 -19.27 -8.28
CA PRO A 46 -12.79 -18.07 -7.55
C PRO A 46 -11.29 -17.89 -7.64
N LEU A 47 -10.83 -16.63 -7.57
CA LEU A 47 -9.42 -16.35 -7.34
C LEU A 47 -9.03 -16.91 -5.95
N GLU A 48 -7.99 -17.74 -5.92
CA GLU A 48 -7.50 -18.34 -4.68
C GLU A 48 -6.32 -17.53 -4.17
N ILE A 49 -6.24 -17.26 -2.87
CA ILE A 49 -5.03 -16.73 -2.24
C ILE A 49 -4.33 -17.87 -1.49
N VAL A 50 -3.14 -18.23 -1.93
CA VAL A 50 -2.42 -19.44 -1.50
C VAL A 50 -1.01 -19.11 -1.05
N GLU A 51 -0.36 -20.05 -0.37
CA GLU A 51 1.08 -19.93 -0.06
C GLU A 51 1.88 -19.82 -1.36
N ASN A 52 2.91 -18.98 -1.34
CA ASN A 52 3.79 -18.78 -2.48
C ASN A 52 4.50 -20.10 -2.82
N PRO A 53 4.29 -20.62 -4.05
CA PRO A 53 4.88 -21.88 -4.49
C PRO A 53 6.40 -21.84 -4.66
N ASP A 54 6.99 -20.64 -4.81
CA ASP A 54 8.43 -20.40 -4.83
C ASP A 54 8.74 -19.05 -4.15
N PRO A 55 8.85 -19.02 -2.81
CA PRO A 55 9.12 -17.81 -2.03
C PRO A 55 10.62 -17.48 -2.06
N SER A 56 11.15 -17.24 -3.25
CA SER A 56 12.57 -16.95 -3.47
C SER A 56 12.80 -15.93 -4.59
N GLY A 57 14.04 -15.48 -4.72
CA GLY A 57 14.42 -14.54 -5.79
C GLY A 57 13.73 -13.17 -5.64
N ILE A 58 13.07 -12.73 -6.71
CA ILE A 58 12.41 -11.41 -6.74
C ILE A 58 11.08 -11.40 -5.97
N ASN A 59 10.47 -12.56 -5.74
CA ASN A 59 9.23 -12.67 -4.97
C ASN A 59 9.40 -13.62 -3.79
N ALA A 60 9.79 -13.06 -2.64
CA ALA A 60 9.91 -13.78 -1.38
C ALA A 60 8.64 -13.69 -0.51
N SER A 61 7.51 -13.26 -1.06
CA SER A 61 6.26 -13.14 -0.32
C SER A 61 5.79 -14.51 0.20
N PRO A 62 5.18 -14.57 1.39
CA PRO A 62 4.54 -15.78 1.88
C PRO A 62 3.32 -16.22 1.06
N ARG A 63 2.55 -15.28 0.49
CA ARG A 63 1.26 -15.58 -0.16
C ARG A 63 1.14 -14.86 -1.49
N VAL A 64 0.38 -15.47 -2.40
CA VAL A 64 0.15 -14.97 -3.74
C VAL A 64 -1.26 -15.26 -4.20
N ALA A 65 -1.74 -14.52 -5.19
CA ALA A 65 -2.97 -14.87 -5.89
C ALA A 65 -2.70 -16.00 -6.89
N LYS A 66 -3.61 -16.96 -6.96
CA LYS A 66 -3.63 -18.08 -7.91
C LYS A 66 -4.91 -18.01 -8.74
N PHE A 67 -4.74 -17.83 -10.04
CA PHE A 67 -5.79 -17.88 -11.04
C PHE A 67 -5.61 -19.14 -11.89
N THR A 68 -6.66 -19.94 -12.02
CA THR A 68 -6.66 -21.10 -12.94
C THR A 68 -7.43 -20.71 -14.19
N ALA A 69 -6.73 -20.35 -15.27
CA ALA A 69 -7.34 -20.05 -16.54
C ALA A 69 -7.75 -21.35 -17.23
N LEU A 70 -9.06 -21.58 -17.36
CA LEU A 70 -9.59 -22.82 -17.90
C LEU A 70 -9.45 -22.85 -19.42
N GLN A 71 -9.20 -24.05 -19.96
CA GLN A 71 -9.12 -24.29 -21.40
C GLN A 71 -10.39 -23.82 -22.12
N LEU A 72 -11.55 -24.07 -21.51
CA LEU A 72 -12.87 -23.71 -22.03
C LEU A 72 -13.28 -22.27 -21.68
N GLY A 73 -12.51 -21.58 -20.82
CA GLY A 73 -12.70 -20.17 -20.52
C GLY A 73 -12.38 -19.28 -21.71
N GLN A 74 -12.94 -18.08 -21.75
CA GLN A 74 -12.64 -17.13 -22.81
C GLN A 74 -11.15 -16.77 -22.84
N PRO A 75 -10.61 -16.40 -24.01
CA PRO A 75 -9.27 -15.85 -24.17
C PRO A 75 -8.90 -14.73 -23.19
N TRP A 76 -9.89 -13.95 -22.74
CA TRP A 76 -9.76 -12.80 -21.83
C TRP A 76 -10.34 -13.07 -20.44
N ALA A 77 -10.41 -14.33 -20.01
CA ALA A 77 -10.77 -14.67 -18.64
C ALA A 77 -9.88 -13.91 -17.63
N GLY A 78 -10.48 -13.43 -16.53
CA GLY A 78 -9.77 -12.62 -15.55
C GLY A 78 -10.49 -12.49 -14.22
N CYS A 79 -9.98 -11.59 -13.38
CA CYS A 79 -10.57 -11.26 -12.10
C CYS A 79 -10.57 -9.74 -11.84
N GLU A 80 -11.50 -9.28 -11.01
CA GLU A 80 -11.67 -7.87 -10.70
C GLU A 80 -11.97 -7.63 -9.22
N SER A 81 -11.51 -6.49 -8.70
CA SER A 81 -11.80 -6.05 -7.32
C SER A 81 -13.21 -5.47 -7.19
N MET A 82 -13.74 -5.33 -5.98
CA MET A 82 -15.02 -4.65 -5.75
C MET A 82 -14.90 -3.12 -5.90
N HIS A 83 -15.90 -2.51 -6.55
CA HIS A 83 -16.03 -1.05 -6.66
C HIS A 83 -16.17 -0.37 -5.30
N GLY A 84 -15.62 0.83 -5.18
CA GLY A 84 -15.82 1.72 -4.03
C GLY A 84 -15.19 1.30 -2.70
N SER A 85 -14.66 0.07 -2.58
CA SER A 85 -14.00 -0.41 -1.35
C SER A 85 -12.54 -0.80 -1.58
N ASP A 86 -12.28 -1.73 -2.50
CA ASP A 86 -11.08 -2.55 -2.52
C ASP A 86 -9.84 -1.74 -2.92
N ILE A 87 -9.63 -1.50 -4.21
CA ILE A 87 -8.51 -0.65 -4.63
C ILE A 87 -8.71 0.82 -4.24
N GLY A 88 -9.88 1.21 -3.74
CA GLY A 88 -10.22 2.59 -3.44
C GLY A 88 -10.43 3.41 -4.71
N SER A 89 -10.74 4.70 -4.54
CA SER A 89 -11.05 5.60 -5.66
C SER A 89 -9.90 6.57 -5.91
N PHE A 90 -9.43 6.63 -7.15
CA PHE A 90 -8.26 7.43 -7.52
C PHE A 90 -8.31 7.92 -8.97
N SER A 91 -7.41 8.83 -9.31
CA SER A 91 -7.10 9.23 -10.69
C SER A 91 -5.61 9.06 -10.93
N PHE A 92 -5.23 8.75 -12.18
CA PHE A 92 -3.81 8.68 -12.52
C PHE A 92 -3.16 10.06 -12.48
N ASN A 93 -1.92 10.09 -12.00
CA ASN A 93 -0.99 11.20 -12.01
C ASN A 93 0.43 10.63 -12.20
N ASN A 94 1.43 11.51 -12.26
CA ASN A 94 2.82 11.10 -12.51
C ASN A 94 3.43 10.18 -11.43
N SER A 95 2.85 10.10 -10.23
CA SER A 95 3.34 9.25 -9.14
C SER A 95 2.71 7.86 -9.07
N ASN A 96 1.60 7.60 -9.79
CA ASN A 96 0.90 6.31 -9.73
C ASN A 96 0.52 5.75 -11.11
N CYS A 97 0.96 6.38 -12.20
CA CYS A 97 0.64 5.91 -13.56
C CYS A 97 1.55 4.77 -14.04
N THR A 98 2.45 4.26 -13.20
CA THR A 98 3.24 3.05 -13.50
C THR A 98 2.76 1.94 -12.59
N VAL A 99 2.33 0.83 -13.18
CA VAL A 99 1.80 -0.33 -12.45
C VAL A 99 2.72 -1.50 -12.74
N SER A 100 3.37 -2.06 -11.73
CA SER A 100 4.05 -3.35 -11.88
C SER A 100 3.19 -4.50 -11.34
N ILE A 101 3.48 -5.71 -11.80
CA ILE A 101 2.92 -6.97 -11.30
C ILE A 101 3.98 -8.05 -11.44
N MET A 102 4.14 -8.88 -10.41
CA MET A 102 4.93 -10.10 -10.52
C MET A 102 4.03 -11.24 -11.00
N ILE A 103 4.46 -11.97 -12.02
CA ILE A 103 3.70 -13.07 -12.63
C ILE A 103 4.55 -14.34 -12.65
N TRP A 104 3.90 -15.49 -12.42
CA TRP A 104 4.49 -16.82 -12.56
C TRP A 104 3.50 -17.75 -13.26
N LYS A 105 3.85 -18.28 -14.43
CA LYS A 105 3.02 -19.22 -15.20
C LYS A 105 3.87 -20.11 -16.12
N SER A 106 3.28 -21.19 -16.61
CA SER A 106 3.96 -22.20 -17.45
C SER A 106 3.93 -21.91 -18.95
N VAL A 107 3.26 -20.83 -19.37
CA VAL A 107 3.07 -20.45 -20.77
C VAL A 107 3.43 -18.98 -21.02
N ILE A 108 3.75 -18.64 -22.25
CA ILE A 108 3.89 -17.25 -22.70
C ILE A 108 2.54 -16.79 -23.24
N SER A 109 2.00 -15.73 -22.65
CA SER A 109 0.77 -15.07 -23.10
C SER A 109 0.69 -13.66 -22.53
N ASP A 110 -0.16 -12.82 -23.10
CA ASP A 110 -0.32 -11.45 -22.60
C ASP A 110 -0.84 -11.46 -21.16
N VAL A 111 -0.23 -10.63 -20.30
CA VAL A 111 -0.83 -10.19 -19.05
C VAL A 111 -1.48 -8.84 -19.32
N GLY A 112 -2.74 -8.69 -18.94
CA GLY A 112 -3.51 -7.48 -19.14
C GLY A 112 -3.91 -6.82 -17.83
N ILE A 113 -3.87 -5.48 -17.79
CA ILE A 113 -4.46 -4.69 -16.70
C ILE A 113 -5.33 -3.59 -17.30
N LYS A 114 -6.51 -3.37 -16.71
CA LYS A 114 -7.30 -2.15 -16.91
C LYS A 114 -7.90 -1.67 -15.60
N PHE A 115 -8.46 -0.46 -15.66
CA PHE A 115 -9.16 0.16 -14.54
C PHE A 115 -10.51 0.68 -15.00
N VAL A 116 -11.48 0.59 -14.11
CA VAL A 116 -12.90 0.85 -14.38
C VAL A 116 -13.40 1.90 -13.40
N ASP A 117 -14.35 2.73 -13.84
CA ASP A 117 -15.06 3.66 -12.95
C ASP A 117 -16.34 3.06 -12.38
N ALA A 118 -16.94 3.75 -11.41
CA ALA A 118 -18.16 3.31 -10.73
C ALA A 118 -19.39 3.16 -11.66
N THR A 119 -19.30 3.61 -12.92
CA THR A 119 -20.35 3.46 -13.94
C THR A 119 -20.05 2.35 -14.95
N ASN A 120 -19.01 1.55 -14.71
CA ASN A 120 -18.47 0.52 -15.61
C ASN A 120 -17.84 1.06 -16.90
N ALA A 121 -17.54 2.36 -16.97
CA ALA A 121 -16.74 2.88 -18.06
C ALA A 121 -15.27 2.51 -17.85
N ALA A 122 -14.58 2.18 -18.93
CA ALA A 122 -13.17 1.82 -18.90
C ALA A 122 -12.49 2.18 -20.21
N GLN A 123 -11.19 2.42 -20.15
CA GLN A 123 -10.34 2.35 -21.32
C GLN A 123 -9.93 0.89 -21.59
N PRO A 124 -9.53 0.53 -22.82
CA PRO A 124 -9.01 -0.80 -23.12
C PRO A 124 -7.81 -1.17 -22.23
N GLU A 125 -7.69 -2.46 -21.96
CA GLU A 125 -6.56 -3.03 -21.24
C GLU A 125 -5.23 -2.77 -21.97
N ILE A 126 -4.19 -2.52 -21.19
CA ILE A 126 -2.81 -2.59 -21.69
C ILE A 126 -2.36 -4.02 -21.52
N LYS A 127 -1.73 -4.60 -22.55
CA LYS A 127 -1.28 -5.99 -22.59
C LYS A 127 0.21 -6.06 -22.84
N ILE A 128 0.89 -6.89 -22.06
CA ILE A 128 2.32 -7.15 -22.19
C ILE A 128 2.52 -8.66 -21.98
N ALA A 129 3.11 -9.33 -22.97
CA ALA A 129 3.49 -10.73 -22.83
C ALA A 129 4.61 -10.88 -21.79
N ASN A 130 4.47 -11.86 -20.91
CA ASN A 130 5.60 -12.35 -20.11
C ASN A 130 6.67 -12.92 -21.04
N THR A 131 7.92 -12.92 -20.59
CA THR A 131 9.06 -13.48 -21.33
C THR A 131 9.61 -14.75 -20.70
N LEU A 132 9.26 -15.00 -19.43
CA LEU A 132 9.72 -16.11 -18.63
C LEU A 132 8.58 -17.09 -18.34
N VAL A 133 8.90 -18.38 -18.24
CA VAL A 133 7.98 -19.42 -17.80
C VAL A 133 8.55 -20.14 -16.60
N ASN A 134 7.69 -20.63 -15.72
CA ASN A 134 8.05 -21.37 -14.52
C ASN A 134 9.10 -20.67 -13.63
N GLN A 135 9.17 -19.34 -13.67
CA GLN A 135 9.84 -18.50 -12.68
C GLN A 135 9.18 -17.11 -12.58
N TRP A 136 9.35 -16.42 -11.45
CA TRP A 136 8.81 -15.08 -11.25
C TRP A 136 9.40 -14.07 -12.24
N GLU A 137 8.53 -13.23 -12.81
CA GLU A 137 8.88 -12.10 -13.67
C GLU A 137 8.11 -10.86 -13.22
N GLU A 138 8.79 -9.71 -13.15
CA GLU A 138 8.11 -8.42 -12.98
C GLU A 138 7.78 -7.82 -14.34
N ILE A 139 6.50 -7.50 -14.56
CA ILE A 139 6.01 -6.80 -15.75
C ILE A 139 5.57 -5.40 -15.35
N ILE A 140 5.96 -4.39 -16.12
CA ILE A 140 5.67 -2.99 -15.86
C ILE A 140 4.78 -2.41 -16.96
N PHE A 141 3.62 -1.89 -16.54
CA PHE A 141 2.64 -1.23 -17.40
C PHE A 141 2.71 0.29 -17.24
N ASP A 142 2.80 1.00 -18.38
CA ASP A 142 2.76 2.46 -18.42
C ASP A 142 1.35 2.99 -18.73
N PHE A 143 0.71 3.55 -17.70
CA PHE A 143 -0.59 4.23 -17.77
C PHE A 143 -0.45 5.76 -17.85
N SER A 144 0.73 6.33 -18.11
CA SER A 144 0.93 7.79 -18.21
C SER A 144 0.02 8.44 -19.26
N SER A 145 -0.22 7.75 -20.37
CA SER A 145 -1.17 8.16 -21.42
C SER A 145 -2.64 8.24 -20.96
N ARG A 146 -2.95 7.72 -19.77
CA ARG A 146 -4.31 7.68 -19.18
C ARG A 146 -4.53 8.76 -18.11
N ILE A 147 -3.53 9.62 -17.85
CA ILE A 147 -3.66 10.76 -16.92
C ILE A 147 -4.68 11.75 -17.47
N GLY A 148 -5.73 12.06 -16.69
CA GLY A 148 -6.79 12.98 -17.09
C GLY A 148 -7.70 12.49 -18.22
N VAL A 149 -7.53 11.25 -18.68
CA VAL A 149 -8.36 10.65 -19.76
C VAL A 149 -9.60 9.98 -19.15
N TYR A 150 -10.75 10.13 -19.81
CA TYR A 150 -12.00 9.50 -19.39
C TYR A 150 -11.91 7.96 -19.44
N PRO A 151 -12.41 7.23 -18.43
CA PRO A 151 -12.93 7.76 -17.18
C PRO A 151 -11.80 8.31 -16.29
N ILE A 152 -11.97 9.52 -15.76
CA ILE A 152 -10.90 10.22 -15.01
C ILE A 152 -10.63 9.51 -13.68
N THR A 153 -11.70 9.27 -12.91
CA THR A 153 -11.66 8.54 -11.66
C THR A 153 -11.93 7.07 -11.91
N LYS A 154 -11.17 6.19 -11.26
CA LYS A 154 -11.33 4.75 -11.29
C LYS A 154 -11.47 4.23 -9.86
N ASP A 155 -12.17 3.12 -9.70
CA ASP A 155 -12.40 2.50 -8.39
C ASP A 155 -12.43 0.97 -8.42
N GLN A 156 -12.03 0.38 -9.55
CA GLN A 156 -11.84 -1.05 -9.71
C GLN A 156 -10.60 -1.33 -10.57
N ILE A 157 -9.82 -2.33 -10.19
CA ILE A 157 -8.78 -2.94 -11.01
C ILE A 157 -9.28 -4.25 -11.61
N VAL A 158 -8.93 -4.49 -12.87
CA VAL A 158 -9.23 -5.75 -13.57
C VAL A 158 -7.91 -6.31 -14.09
N ILE A 159 -7.65 -7.57 -13.77
CA ILE A 159 -6.43 -8.29 -14.12
C ILE A 159 -6.79 -9.46 -15.03
N PHE A 160 -6.08 -9.57 -16.15
CA PHE A 160 -6.14 -10.66 -17.12
C PHE A 160 -4.81 -11.43 -17.06
N PRO A 161 -4.69 -12.49 -16.24
CA PRO A 161 -3.39 -13.13 -15.99
C PRO A 161 -2.85 -13.93 -17.19
N ASP A 162 -3.76 -14.36 -18.07
CA ASP A 162 -3.48 -15.20 -19.24
C ASP A 162 -4.41 -14.79 -20.39
N PHE A 163 -4.03 -13.75 -21.14
CA PHE A 163 -4.80 -13.24 -22.28
C PHE A 163 -4.27 -13.86 -23.58
N ASP A 164 -5.01 -14.81 -24.16
CA ASP A 164 -4.57 -15.56 -25.34
C ASP A 164 -5.69 -15.70 -26.39
N LEU A 165 -5.68 -14.81 -27.38
CA LEU A 165 -6.63 -14.84 -28.51
C LEU A 165 -6.46 -16.07 -29.41
N GLY A 166 -5.33 -16.76 -29.35
CA GLY A 166 -5.13 -18.05 -30.01
C GLY A 166 -5.90 -19.19 -29.32
N GLY A 167 -6.37 -18.94 -28.09
CA GLY A 167 -7.04 -19.91 -27.25
C GLY A 167 -6.06 -20.84 -26.53
N ARG A 168 -6.52 -21.41 -25.41
CA ARG A 168 -5.70 -22.30 -24.59
C ARG A 168 -5.79 -23.74 -25.07
N THR A 169 -4.69 -24.49 -24.95
CA THR A 169 -4.65 -25.93 -25.24
C THR A 169 -4.87 -26.81 -24.01
N GLN A 170 -4.89 -26.20 -22.82
CA GLN A 170 -5.06 -26.84 -21.52
C GLN A 170 -5.44 -25.78 -20.48
N ASP A 171 -5.78 -26.21 -19.27
CA ASP A 171 -5.86 -25.31 -18.12
C ASP A 171 -4.46 -24.82 -17.77
N ASN A 172 -4.35 -23.51 -17.51
CA ASN A 172 -3.12 -22.86 -17.08
C ASN A 172 -3.29 -22.37 -15.66
N VAL A 173 -2.36 -22.71 -14.78
CA VAL A 173 -2.28 -22.12 -13.44
C VAL A 173 -1.32 -20.94 -13.51
N ILE A 174 -1.79 -19.78 -13.07
CA ILE A 174 -1.07 -18.53 -13.05
C ILE A 174 -1.06 -18.00 -11.63
N TYR A 175 0.11 -17.60 -11.16
CA TYR A 175 0.26 -16.91 -9.89
C TYR A 175 0.67 -15.47 -10.15
N PHE A 176 0.12 -14.55 -9.39
CA PHE A 176 0.52 -13.15 -9.45
C PHE A 176 0.51 -12.49 -8.07
N ASP A 177 1.34 -11.46 -7.94
CA ASP A 177 1.60 -10.80 -6.68
C ASP A 177 2.20 -9.41 -6.88
N ASN A 178 2.33 -8.64 -5.81
CA ASN A 178 3.05 -7.37 -5.75
C ASN A 178 2.59 -6.37 -6.82
N VAL A 179 1.27 -6.19 -6.96
CA VAL A 179 0.72 -5.20 -7.90
C VAL A 179 0.97 -3.81 -7.33
N TYR A 180 1.57 -2.93 -8.14
CA TYR A 180 2.21 -1.67 -7.69
C TYR A 180 3.49 -1.88 -6.86
N GLY A 181 4.19 -2.98 -7.10
CA GLY A 181 5.47 -3.30 -6.50
C GLY A 181 5.33 -3.99 -5.15
N THR A 182 6.47 -4.34 -4.57
CA THR A 182 6.52 -4.91 -3.23
C THR A 182 6.26 -3.82 -2.20
N SER A 183 5.50 -4.13 -1.15
CA SER A 183 5.61 -3.32 0.07
C SER A 183 7.08 -3.34 0.48
N THR A 184 7.72 -2.19 0.71
CA THR A 184 9.08 -2.17 1.27
C THR A 184 9.01 -2.53 2.75
N SER A 185 8.57 -3.75 3.04
CA SER A 185 8.60 -4.40 4.33
C SER A 185 9.90 -5.19 4.40
N THR A 186 10.98 -4.49 4.79
CA THR A 186 12.03 -5.18 5.54
C THR A 186 11.38 -5.72 6.81
N GLU A 187 11.06 -7.01 6.79
CA GLU A 187 10.71 -7.89 7.90
C GLU A 187 9.69 -7.38 8.94
N ASP A 188 8.66 -8.20 9.13
CA ASP A 188 7.61 -8.18 10.15
C ASP A 188 6.38 -7.28 9.92
N GLY A 189 5.24 -7.91 10.16
CA GLY A 189 3.90 -7.41 9.90
C GLY A 189 3.45 -6.24 10.76
N ASP A 190 2.25 -5.79 10.39
CA ASP A 190 1.46 -4.69 10.92
C ASP A 190 1.78 -3.30 10.33
N ASP A 191 0.90 -2.84 9.42
CA ASP A 191 0.63 -1.42 9.19
C ASP A 191 -0.03 -0.82 10.44
N TYR A 192 0.77 -0.67 11.49
CA TYR A 192 0.53 0.41 12.39
C TYR A 192 1.45 1.55 11.98
N LYS A 193 0.87 2.62 11.45
CA LYS A 193 1.54 3.93 11.43
C LYS A 193 2.19 4.19 12.79
N SER A 194 3.51 4.14 12.84
CA SER A 194 4.28 4.45 14.03
C SER A 194 4.15 5.94 14.33
N GLU A 195 3.33 6.27 15.33
CA GLU A 195 3.11 7.63 15.80
C GLU A 195 4.13 7.96 16.89
N LEU A 196 4.84 9.06 16.71
CA LEU A 196 5.75 9.59 17.71
C LEU A 196 4.97 10.40 18.76
N ILE A 197 4.98 9.93 20.00
CA ILE A 197 4.39 10.60 21.16
C ILE A 197 5.53 11.14 22.03
N VAL A 198 5.53 12.45 22.26
CA VAL A 198 6.47 13.13 23.15
C VAL A 198 5.69 13.81 24.26
N SER A 199 5.86 13.35 25.50
CA SER A 199 5.02 13.75 26.64
C SER A 199 5.78 13.82 27.97
N PRO A 200 5.33 14.63 28.94
CA PRO A 200 4.27 15.64 28.80
C PRO A 200 4.75 16.85 27.98
N ASN A 201 3.80 17.63 27.45
CA ASN A 201 4.10 18.93 26.85
C ASN A 201 3.03 19.94 27.31
N PRO A 202 3.36 20.93 28.16
CA PRO A 202 4.69 21.28 28.67
C PRO A 202 5.30 20.26 29.65
N VAL A 203 6.63 20.19 29.70
CA VAL A 203 7.42 19.28 30.56
C VAL A 203 8.19 20.06 31.63
N LYS A 204 8.26 19.52 32.86
CA LYS A 204 8.99 20.14 33.97
C LYS A 204 10.36 19.50 34.19
N ASP A 205 10.43 18.19 34.14
CA ASP A 205 11.56 17.40 34.61
C ASP A 205 11.79 16.20 33.69
N LEU A 206 10.86 15.24 33.62
CA LEU A 206 11.05 14.02 32.83
C LEU A 206 10.27 14.06 31.51
N LEU A 207 11.00 14.00 30.39
CA LEU A 207 10.45 13.85 29.05
C LEU A 207 10.41 12.36 28.67
N ASN A 208 9.24 11.88 28.28
CA ASN A 208 9.02 10.53 27.77
C ASN A 208 8.78 10.60 26.25
N ILE A 209 9.45 9.71 25.52
CA ILE A 209 9.37 9.58 24.08
C ILE A 209 8.95 8.15 23.78
N SER A 210 7.84 7.97 23.09
CA SER A 210 7.38 6.65 22.67
C SER A 210 6.98 6.70 21.21
N VAL A 211 7.33 5.66 20.47
CA VAL A 211 6.90 5.46 19.10
C VAL A 211 5.95 4.26 19.13
N THR A 212 4.70 4.45 18.68
CA THR A 212 3.75 3.32 18.66
C THR A 212 4.26 2.25 17.70
N ASN A 213 4.13 0.99 18.11
CA ASN A 213 4.47 -0.17 17.28
C ASN A 213 5.92 -0.16 16.77
N PHE A 214 6.81 0.40 17.56
CA PHE A 214 8.25 0.35 17.33
C PHE A 214 8.96 -0.06 18.61
N SER A 215 9.72 -1.17 18.53
CA SER A 215 10.46 -1.76 19.65
C SER A 215 11.98 -1.65 19.48
N GLY A 216 12.46 -1.00 18.41
CA GLY A 216 13.89 -0.85 18.11
C GLY A 216 14.57 0.29 18.85
N ASP A 217 15.82 0.55 18.45
CA ASP A 217 16.62 1.62 19.02
C ASP A 217 16.12 3.01 18.60
N LEU A 218 16.17 3.95 19.54
CA LEU A 218 15.93 5.37 19.30
C LEU A 218 17.26 6.13 19.32
N ASP A 219 17.41 7.10 18.41
CA ASP A 219 18.41 8.16 18.52
C ASP A 219 17.71 9.50 18.68
N ILE A 220 17.89 10.12 19.85
CA ILE A 220 17.19 11.34 20.24
C ILE A 220 18.19 12.47 20.40
N GLN A 221 17.88 13.61 19.78
CA GLN A 221 18.64 14.85 19.86
C GLN A 221 17.71 16.00 20.24
N ILE A 222 18.06 16.78 21.25
CA ILE A 222 17.30 17.96 21.69
C ILE A 222 18.07 19.21 21.34
N PHE A 223 17.42 20.13 20.65
CA PHE A 223 17.97 21.41 20.23
C PHE A 223 17.21 22.56 20.88
N ASP A 224 17.91 23.65 21.18
CA ASP A 224 17.26 24.93 21.49
C ASP A 224 16.70 25.60 20.20
N LEU A 225 16.05 26.76 20.35
CA LEU A 225 15.51 27.51 19.20
C LEU A 225 16.58 28.11 18.27
N ALA A 226 17.83 28.21 18.72
CA ALA A 226 18.94 28.62 17.87
C ALA A 226 19.53 27.45 17.07
N GLY A 227 19.02 26.22 17.28
CA GLY A 227 19.49 25.00 16.62
C GLY A 227 20.73 24.39 17.27
N ILE A 228 21.09 24.81 18.49
CA ILE A 228 22.21 24.24 19.22
C ILE A 228 21.78 22.94 19.89
N LEU A 229 22.56 21.88 19.71
CA LEU A 229 22.35 20.60 20.36
C LEU A 229 22.64 20.73 21.87
N VAL A 230 21.61 20.56 22.69
CA VAL A 230 21.70 20.69 24.16
C VAL A 230 21.72 19.33 24.87
N ALA A 231 21.21 18.27 24.25
CA ALA A 231 21.31 16.90 24.75
C ALA A 231 21.13 15.85 23.66
N SER A 232 21.68 14.65 23.89
CA SER A 232 21.45 13.46 23.09
C SER A 232 21.22 12.24 23.98
N SER A 233 20.37 11.30 23.55
CA SER A 233 20.05 10.09 24.30
C SER A 233 19.62 8.96 23.39
N LYS A 234 19.94 7.72 23.78
CA LYS A 234 19.31 6.51 23.22
C LYS A 234 18.17 5.95 24.08
N LYS A 235 17.97 6.53 25.27
CA LYS A 235 16.91 6.14 26.20
C LYS A 235 15.64 6.96 25.92
N ASN A 236 14.50 6.29 26.06
CA ASN A 236 13.16 6.84 25.85
C ASN A 236 12.64 7.75 26.98
N LYS A 237 13.39 7.87 28.08
CA LYS A 237 13.13 8.78 29.20
C LYS A 237 14.34 9.68 29.42
N ILE A 238 14.13 10.99 29.36
CA ILE A 238 15.20 11.99 29.44
C ILE A 238 14.87 12.97 30.56
N ASN A 239 15.76 13.11 31.55
CA ASN A 239 15.65 14.16 32.55
C ASN A 239 16.17 15.48 31.95
N ILE A 240 15.30 16.48 31.88
CA ILE A 240 15.56 17.83 31.38
C ILE A 240 15.31 18.90 32.45
N GLU A 241 15.28 18.53 33.73
CA GLU A 241 15.06 19.45 34.85
C GLU A 241 16.05 20.63 34.84
N SER A 242 17.29 20.37 34.45
CA SER A 242 18.36 21.37 34.35
C SER A 242 18.20 22.34 33.18
N PHE A 243 17.26 22.10 32.25
CA PHE A 243 17.09 22.95 31.09
C PHE A 243 16.41 24.26 31.49
N ALA A 244 16.87 25.37 30.89
CA ALA A 244 16.19 26.65 31.03
C ALA A 244 14.75 26.56 30.49
N LYS A 245 13.83 27.31 31.09
CA LYS A 245 12.44 27.41 30.60
C LYS A 245 12.44 27.99 29.18
N GLY A 246 11.68 27.38 28.28
CA GLY A 246 11.72 27.76 26.88
C GLY A 246 11.18 26.69 25.95
N ILE A 247 11.33 26.93 24.64
CA ILE A 247 10.94 26.00 23.59
C ILE A 247 12.16 25.23 23.12
N TYR A 248 11.98 23.93 22.87
CA TYR A 248 13.02 23.06 22.32
C TYR A 248 12.44 22.24 21.17
N LEU A 249 13.33 21.80 20.26
CA LEU A 249 13.02 20.85 19.20
C LEU A 249 13.64 19.50 19.54
N VAL A 250 12.83 18.45 19.54
CA VAL A 250 13.26 17.07 19.79
C VAL A 250 13.23 16.34 18.46
N LYS A 251 14.41 16.02 17.94
CA LYS A 251 14.58 15.14 16.79
C LYS A 251 14.69 13.71 17.28
N VAL A 252 13.88 12.83 16.71
CA VAL A 252 13.86 11.39 17.03
C VAL A 252 14.06 10.63 15.73
N VAL A 253 15.09 9.79 15.69
CA VAL A 253 15.37 8.87 14.60
C VAL A 253 15.09 7.46 15.08
N TYR A 254 14.30 6.72 14.30
CA TYR A 254 13.93 5.34 14.59
C TYR A 254 13.72 4.57 13.27
N GLY A 255 14.35 3.41 13.14
CA GLY A 255 14.43 2.73 11.84
C GLY A 255 15.04 3.64 10.76
N LYS A 256 14.30 3.89 9.67
CA LYS A 256 14.66 4.85 8.60
C LYS A 256 13.92 6.19 8.71
N ILE A 257 13.12 6.38 9.77
CA ILE A 257 12.24 7.53 9.95
C ILE A 257 12.93 8.58 10.82
N THR A 258 12.76 9.84 10.46
CA THR A 258 13.17 11.00 11.27
C THR A 258 11.97 11.89 11.50
N ASN A 259 11.66 12.15 12.77
CA ASN A 259 10.61 13.08 13.17
C ASN A 259 11.17 14.20 14.05
N VAL A 260 10.56 15.38 13.99
CA VAL A 260 10.93 16.53 14.83
C VAL A 260 9.68 17.07 15.51
N VAL A 261 9.71 17.14 16.84
CA VAL A 261 8.60 17.62 17.67
C VAL A 261 9.03 18.81 18.50
N LYS A 262 8.18 19.84 18.55
CA LYS A 262 8.36 21.00 19.43
C LYS A 262 7.84 20.68 20.83
N ILE A 263 8.64 20.92 21.86
CA ILE A 263 8.23 20.83 23.27
C ILE A 263 8.42 22.17 23.99
N ILE A 264 7.69 22.35 25.09
CA ILE A 264 7.81 23.51 25.99
C ILE A 264 8.33 23.03 27.34
N LYS A 265 9.49 23.54 27.78
CA LYS A 265 10.00 23.38 29.15
C LYS A 265 9.37 24.44 30.06
N ALA A 266 8.60 23.99 31.04
CA ALA A 266 7.91 24.83 32.04
C ALA A 266 8.70 25.00 33.34
#